data_AF-A0A9D8TIN3-F1
#
_entry.id   AF-A0A9D8TIN3-F1
#
_cell.length_a   1.000
_cell.length_b   1.000
_cell.length_c   1.000
_cell.angle_alpha   90.00
_cell.angle_beta   90.00
_cell.angle_gamma   90.00
#
_symmetry.space_group_name_H-M   'P 1'
#
loop_
_entity.id
_entity.type
_entity.pdbx_description
1 polymer ?
#
loop_
_entity_poly.entity_id
_entity_poly.type
_entity_poly.pdbx_seq_one_letter_code
_entity_poly.pdbx_strand_id
1 'polypeptide(L)' 'MANITLFAQAIGELPKENIRKIIRTAGTDKHCKVYDTWSQLVSMVFCQFSCCDSVRDIS' A
#
# COMPACT_ATOMS: atom_id res chain seq x y z
N MET A 1 19.45 -0.05 -16.07
CA MET A 1 18.06 -0.47 -15.76
C MET A 1 18.06 -0.98 -14.33
N ALA A 2 17.26 -0.38 -13.45
CA ALA A 2 17.15 -0.90 -12.08
C ALA A 2 16.44 -2.26 -12.13
N ASN A 3 17.01 -3.28 -11.49
CA ASN A 3 16.34 -4.57 -11.28
C ASN A 3 15.26 -4.37 -10.21
N ILE A 4 14.10 -3.90 -10.64
CA ILE A 4 12.92 -3.71 -9.80
C ILE A 4 12.16 -5.04 -9.78
N THR A 5 11.68 -5.45 -8.61
CA THR A 5 10.88 -6.68 -8.48
C THR A 5 9.56 -6.54 -9.22
N LEU A 6 9.00 -7.66 -9.69
CA LEU A 6 7.68 -7.67 -10.34
C LEU A 6 6.59 -7.07 -9.45
N PHE A 7 6.67 -7.30 -8.13
CA PHE A 7 5.77 -6.68 -7.16
C PHE A 7 5.89 -5.15 -7.15
N ALA A 8 7.11 -4.61 -7.13
CA ALA A 8 7.32 -3.16 -7.15
C ALA A 8 6.89 -2.54 -8.49
N GLN A 9 7.00 -3.27 -9.61
CA GLN A 9 6.41 -2.87 -10.90
C GLN A 9 4.88 -2.81 -10.82
N ALA A 10 4.23 -3.85 -10.28
CA ALA A 10 2.78 -3.90 -10.13
C ALA A 10 2.23 -2.79 -9.21
N ILE A 11 2.91 -2.50 -8.09
CA ILE A 11 2.55 -1.37 -7.23
C ILE A 11 2.80 -0.02 -7.94
N GLY A 12 3.79 0.04 -8.84
CA GLY A 12 4.09 1.22 -9.66
C GLY A 12 2.98 1.59 -10.63
N GLU A 13 2.23 0.62 -11.13
CA GLU A 13 1.08 0.83 -12.03
C GLU A 13 -0.15 1.40 -11.29
N LEU A 14 -0.18 1.32 -9.95
CA LEU A 14 -1.30 1.88 -9.17
C LEU A 14 -1.30 3.42 -9.22
N PRO A 15 -2.47 4.07 -9.35
CA PRO A 15 -2.57 5.52 -9.45
C PRO A 15 -2.34 6.21 -8.10
N LYS A 16 -1.07 6.24 -7.65
CA LYS A 16 -0.64 6.76 -6.34
C LYS A 16 -1.07 8.19 -6.07
N GLU A 17 -1.04 9.04 -7.10
CA GLU A 17 -1.49 10.44 -7.03
C GLU A 17 -2.97 10.55 -6.67
N ASN A 18 -3.82 9.73 -7.31
CA ASN A 18 -5.26 9.73 -7.07
C ASN A 18 -5.56 9.20 -5.66
N ILE A 19 -4.88 8.13 -5.25
CA ILE A 19 -5.02 7.55 -3.91
C ILE A 19 -4.62 8.58 -2.83
N ARG A 20 -3.50 9.28 -3.02
CA ARG A 20 -3.08 10.36 -2.10
C ARG A 20 -4.07 11.52 -2.03
N LYS A 21 -4.67 11.91 -3.15
CA LYS A 21 -5.73 12.94 -3.17
C LYS A 21 -6.93 12.49 -2.33
N ILE A 22 -7.37 11.24 -2.49
CA ILE A 22 -8.49 10.67 -1.72
C ILE A 22 -8.14 10.65 -0.22
N ILE A 23 -6.97 10.14 0.15
CA ILE A 23 -6.49 10.12 1.54
C ILE A 23 -6.52 11.52 2.17
N ARG A 24 -6.03 12.53 1.43
CA ARG A 24 -6.00 13.90 1.91
C ARG A 24 -7.40 14.49 2.08
N THR A 25 -8.30 14.24 1.13
CA THR A 25 -9.69 14.72 1.19
C THR A 25 -10.48 14.03 2.32
N ALA A 26 -10.26 12.73 2.53
CA ALA A 26 -10.90 11.97 3.60
C ALA A 26 -10.29 12.24 4.99
N GLY A 27 -9.05 12.76 5.05
CA GLY A 27 -8.35 13.01 6.30
C GLY A 27 -7.96 11.73 7.06
N THR A 28 -7.91 10.58 6.37
CA THR A 28 -7.72 9.26 6.97
C THR A 28 -6.42 9.12 7.76
N ASP A 29 -5.35 9.79 7.31
CA ASP A 29 -4.03 9.69 7.95
C ASP A 29 -3.79 10.75 9.06
N LYS A 30 -4.80 11.57 9.41
CA LYS A 30 -4.63 12.70 10.36
C LYS A 30 -4.10 12.29 11.74
N HIS A 31 -4.42 11.08 12.19
CA HIS A 31 -4.00 10.52 13.49
C HIS A 31 -3.06 9.31 13.35
N CYS A 32 -2.60 9.01 12.12
CA CYS A 32 -1.68 7.90 11.86
C CYS A 32 -0.24 8.38 12.10
N LYS A 33 0.47 7.75 13.06
CA LYS A 33 1.86 8.12 13.40
C LYS A 33 2.92 7.36 12.60
N VAL A 34 2.69 6.08 12.32
CA VAL A 34 3.70 5.17 11.76
C VAL A 34 3.21 4.42 10.54
N TYR A 35 1.91 4.12 10.48
CA TYR A 35 1.31 3.30 9.44
C TYR A 35 0.21 4.08 8.72
N ASP A 36 0.55 4.60 7.56
CA ASP A 36 -0.35 5.38 6.72
C ASP A 36 -1.20 4.49 5.79
N THR A 37 -2.24 5.07 5.22
CA THR A 37 -3.19 4.37 4.36
C THR A 37 -2.53 3.78 3.11
N TRP A 38 -1.49 4.42 2.55
CA TRP A 38 -0.77 3.87 1.40
C TRP A 38 0.06 2.65 1.80
N SER A 39 0.79 2.73 2.92
CA SER A 39 1.51 1.57 3.48
C SER A 39 0.57 0.40 3.76
N GLN A 40 -0.62 0.68 4.30
CA GLN A 40 -1.65 -0.33 4.52
C GLN A 40 -2.14 -0.99 3.23
N LEU A 41 -2.36 -0.22 2.17
CA LEU A 41 -2.76 -0.74 0.87
C LEU A 41 -1.68 -1.69 0.31
N VAL A 42 -0.41 -1.28 0.34
CA VAL A 42 0.70 -2.10 -0.17
C VAL A 42 0.80 -3.43 0.59
N SER A 43 0.65 -3.40 1.92
CA SER A 43 0.62 -4.59 2.76
C SER A 43 -0.54 -5.54 2.41
N MET A 44 -1.75 -5.00 2.18
CA MET A 44 -2.90 -5.81 1.78
C MET A 44 -2.70 -6.46 0.41
N VAL A 45 -2.16 -5.72 -0.56
CA VAL A 45 -1.83 -6.26 -1.89
C VAL A 45 -0.81 -7.38 -1.75
N PHE A 46 0.24 -7.19 -0.94
CA PHE A 46 1.21 -8.24 -0.65
C PHE A 46 0.55 -9.49 -0.05
N CYS A 47 -0.32 -9.35 0.95
CA CYS A 47 -1.06 -10.47 1.54
C CYS A 47 -1.83 -11.30 0.49
N GLN A 48 -2.46 -10.64 -0.49
CA GLN A 48 -3.18 -11.34 -1.56
C GLN A 48 -2.24 -12.19 -2.43
N PHE A 49 -1.03 -11.72 -2.71
CA PHE A 49 -0.02 -12.51 -3.44
C PHE A 49 0.58 -13.64 -2.60
N SER A 50 0.67 -13.44 -1.28
CA SER A 50 1.26 -14.40 -0.34
C SER A 50 0.26 -15.43 0.22
N CYS A 51 -1.00 -15.40 -0.22
CA CYS A 51 -2.10 -16.20 0.36
C CYS A 51 -2.25 -16.01 1.88
N CYS A 52 -1.92 -14.82 2.39
CA CYS A 52 -2.12 -14.47 3.79
C CYS A 52 -3.56 -13.97 4.00
N ASP A 53 -4.29 -14.58 4.93
CA ASP A 53 -5.66 -14.15 5.28
C ASP A 53 -5.71 -12.81 6.06
N SER A 54 -4.57 -12.35 6.60
CA SER A 54 -4.53 -11.19 7.49
C SER A 54 -3.20 -10.43 7.38
N VAL A 55 -3.27 -9.10 7.43
CA VAL A 55 -2.08 -8.24 7.53
C VAL A 55 -1.25 -8.51 8.79
N ARG A 56 -1.82 -9.15 9.81
CA ARG A 56 -1.07 -9.60 11.00
C ARG A 56 -0.13 -10.77 10.71
N ASP A 57 -0.35 -11.50 9.63
CA ASP A 57 0.48 -12.64 9.26
C ASP A 57 1.84 -12.20 8.68
N ILE A 58 1.91 -10.95 8.21
CA ILE A 58 3.10 -10.35 7.59
C ILE A 58 3.79 -9.31 8.49
N SER A 59 3.23 -9.03 9.66
CA SER A 59 3.56 -7.86 10.49
C SER A 59 4.35 -8.21 11.74
#